data_AF-A0A8X6JBM0-F1
#
_entry.id   AF-A0A8X6JBM0-F1
#
_cell.length_a   1.000
_cell.length_b   1.000
_cell.length_c   1.000
_cell.angle_alpha   90.00
_cell.angle_beta   90.00
_cell.angle_gamma   90.00
#
_symmetry.space_group_name_H-M   'P 1'
#
loop_
_entity.id
_entity.type
_entity.pdbx_description
1 polymer ?
#
loop_
_entity_poly.entity_id
_entity_poly.type
_entity_poly.pdbx_seq_one_letter_code
_entity_poly.pdbx_strand_id
1 'polypeptide(L)'
;MTCARADATGSRKTQNENESRKKQKCLQEERCKGMEEQKQFFKQKSGEDMEVPQAIEKVLVFKGERAQMLSVNPDAVAQPVIVS
;
A
#
# COMPACT_ATOMS: atom_id res chain seq x y z
N MET A 1 -25.41 -26.88 -58.36
CA MET A 1 -25.33 -26.88 -56.88
C MET A 1 -24.04 -26.19 -56.47
N THR A 2 -24.11 -24.99 -55.91
CA THR A 2 -22.93 -24.30 -55.35
C THR A 2 -23.01 -24.39 -53.84
N CYS A 3 -22.19 -25.25 -53.24
CA CYS A 3 -22.06 -25.33 -51.80
C CYS A 3 -21.41 -24.03 -51.30
N ALA A 4 -22.10 -23.30 -50.43
CA ALA A 4 -21.52 -22.17 -49.71
C ALA A 4 -20.41 -22.69 -48.79
N ARG A 5 -19.18 -22.21 -49.02
CA ARG A 5 -18.01 -22.55 -48.23
C ARG A 5 -18.10 -21.71 -46.95
N ALA A 6 -18.30 -22.34 -45.79
CA ALA A 6 -18.31 -21.65 -44.51
C ALA A 6 -16.92 -21.04 -44.25
N ASP A 7 -16.87 -19.72 -44.11
CA ASP A 7 -15.66 -18.95 -43.88
C ASP A 7 -15.07 -19.25 -42.49
N ALA A 8 -13.94 -19.95 -42.46
CA ALA A 8 -13.15 -20.27 -41.27
C ALA A 8 -12.69 -19.03 -40.44
N THR A 9 -12.85 -17.83 -41.00
CA THR A 9 -12.55 -16.53 -40.38
C THR A 9 -13.57 -16.11 -39.32
N GLY A 10 -14.84 -16.54 -39.43
CA GLY A 10 -15.86 -16.23 -38.41
C GLY A 10 -15.59 -16.93 -37.07
N SER A 11 -15.07 -18.17 -37.14
CA SER A 11 -14.78 -19.00 -35.96
C SER A 11 -13.53 -18.55 -35.18
N ARG A 12 -12.53 -17.97 -35.87
CA ARG A 12 -11.32 -17.44 -35.21
C ARG A 12 -11.56 -16.12 -34.47
N LYS A 13 -12.47 -15.27 -34.95
CA LYS A 13 -12.80 -14.01 -34.26
C LYS A 13 -13.46 -14.24 -32.91
N THR A 14 -14.42 -15.16 -32.83
CA THR A 14 -15.12 -15.52 -31.59
C THR A 14 -14.22 -16.22 -30.56
N GLN A 15 -13.25 -17.02 -31.01
CA GLN A 15 -12.29 -17.65 -30.09
C GLN A 15 -11.34 -16.62 -29.45
N ASN A 16 -10.89 -15.63 -30.23
CA ASN A 16 -9.98 -14.58 -29.75
C ASN A 16 -10.66 -13.57 -28.80
N GLU A 17 -11.94 -13.26 -29.05
CA GLU A 17 -12.75 -12.46 -28.12
C GLU A 17 -12.98 -13.17 -26.78
N ASN A 18 -13.24 -14.49 -26.81
CA ASN A 18 -13.42 -15.27 -25.59
C ASN A 18 -12.14 -15.37 -24.75
N GLU A 19 -10.97 -15.51 -25.38
CA GLU A 19 -9.69 -15.50 -24.67
C GLU A 19 -9.38 -14.14 -24.06
N SER A 20 -9.66 -13.07 -24.79
CA SER A 20 -9.49 -11.69 -24.30
C SER A 20 -10.36 -11.42 -23.08
N ARG A 21 -11.62 -11.87 -23.10
CA ARG A 21 -12.56 -11.71 -21.98
C ARG A 21 -12.15 -12.54 -20.75
N LYS A 22 -11.61 -13.75 -20.96
CA LYS A 22 -11.05 -14.58 -19.87
C LYS A 22 -9.83 -13.93 -19.22
N LYS A 23 -8.89 -13.40 -20.02
CA LYS A 23 -7.72 -12.68 -19.51
C LYS A 23 -8.12 -11.44 -18.69
N GLN A 24 -9.11 -10.69 -19.16
CA GLN A 24 -9.58 -9.50 -18.44
C GLN A 24 -10.22 -9.84 -17.08
N LYS A 25 -11.01 -10.92 -17.00
CA LYS A 25 -11.57 -11.41 -15.73
C LYS A 25 -10.47 -11.87 -14.77
N CYS A 26 -9.49 -12.63 -15.26
CA CYS A 26 -8.37 -13.09 -14.45
C CYS A 26 -7.57 -11.91 -13.86
N LEU A 27 -7.25 -10.89 -14.66
CA LEU A 27 -6.57 -9.67 -14.20
C LEU A 27 -7.42 -8.84 -13.21
N GLN A 28 -8.75 -8.96 -13.26
CA GLN A 28 -9.64 -8.31 -12.31
C GLN A 28 -9.65 -9.06 -10.97
N GLU A 29 -9.70 -10.39 -11.01
CA GLU A 29 -9.62 -11.25 -9.82
C GLU A 29 -8.28 -11.08 -9.09
N GLU A 30 -7.15 -11.03 -9.80
CA GLU A 30 -5.85 -10.79 -9.20
C GLU A 30 -5.75 -9.39 -8.55
N ARG A 31 -6.34 -8.36 -9.19
CA ARG A 31 -6.40 -7.01 -8.59
C ARG A 31 -7.27 -6.97 -7.34
N CYS A 32 -8.43 -7.62 -7.36
CA CYS A 32 -9.29 -7.71 -6.18
C CYS A 32 -8.57 -8.43 -5.04
N LYS A 33 -7.89 -9.54 -5.32
CA LYS A 33 -7.16 -10.32 -4.34
C LYS A 33 -6.00 -9.54 -3.72
N GLY A 34 -5.20 -8.84 -4.55
CA GLY A 34 -4.12 -7.99 -4.06
C GLY A 34 -4.61 -6.84 -3.16
N MET A 35 -5.79 -6.28 -3.46
CA MET A 35 -6.41 -5.24 -2.62
C MET A 35 -6.91 -5.79 -1.27
N GLU A 36 -7.48 -7.00 -1.26
CA GLU A 36 -7.89 -7.68 -0.03
C GLU A 36 -6.69 -8.05 0.85
N GLU A 37 -5.61 -8.57 0.26
CA GLU A 37 -4.36 -8.89 0.97
C GLU A 37 -3.76 -7.63 1.62
N GLN A 38 -3.73 -6.51 0.88
CA GLN A 38 -3.26 -5.23 1.41
C GLN A 38 -4.14 -4.75 2.58
N LYS A 39 -5.47 -4.88 2.47
CA LYS A 39 -6.40 -4.50 3.55
C LYS A 39 -6.22 -5.35 4.80
N GLN A 40 -5.98 -6.66 4.63
CA GLN A 40 -5.68 -7.55 5.76
C GLN A 40 -4.33 -7.23 6.42
N PHE A 41 -3.32 -6.86 5.63
CA PHE A 41 -2.02 -6.42 6.15
C PHE A 41 -2.17 -5.19 7.06
N PHE A 42 -2.92 -4.17 6.62
CA PHE A 42 -3.17 -2.98 7.44
C PHE A 42 -4.01 -3.29 8.68
N LYS A 43 -4.98 -4.19 8.59
CA LYS A 43 -5.80 -4.63 9.74
C LYS A 43 -5.01 -5.42 10.79
N GLN A 44 -4.00 -6.17 10.38
CA GLN A 44 -3.09 -6.85 11.32
C GLN A 44 -2.14 -5.85 12.00
N LYS A 45 -1.72 -4.80 11.29
CA LYS A 45 -0.87 -3.74 11.86
C LYS A 45 -1.61 -2.75 12.75
N SER A 46 -2.92 -2.55 12.55
CA SER A 46 -3.77 -1.74 13.43
C SER A 46 -4.09 -2.40 14.78
N GLY A 47 -3.61 -3.63 15.04
CA GLY A 47 -3.68 -4.24 16.37
C GLY A 47 -2.62 -3.70 17.34
N GLU A 48 -1.56 -3.09 16.81
CA GLU A 48 -0.61 -2.26 17.55
C GLU A 48 -1.00 -0.79 17.38
N ASP A 49 -2.25 -0.46 17.71
CA ASP A 49 -2.67 0.93 17.94
C ASP A 49 -2.01 1.43 19.23
N MET A 50 -0.70 1.61 19.19
CA MET A 50 -0.11 2.67 19.99
C MET A 50 -0.60 3.93 19.30
N GLU A 51 -1.64 4.56 19.86
CA GLU A 51 -2.14 5.84 19.39
C GLU A 51 -0.92 6.75 19.21
N VAL A 52 -0.55 7.01 17.96
CA VAL A 52 0.58 7.87 17.60
C VAL A 52 0.59 9.17 18.44
N PRO A 53 -0.58 9.77 18.78
CA PRO A 53 -0.66 10.84 19.78
C PRO A 53 -0.03 10.53 21.14
N GLN A 54 -0.28 9.37 21.76
CA GLN A 54 0.27 8.98 23.06
C GLN A 54 1.78 8.73 23.01
N ALA A 55 2.28 8.15 21.90
CA ALA A 55 3.71 7.94 21.71
C ALA A 55 4.45 9.28 21.58
N ILE A 56 3.89 10.22 20.83
CA ILE A 56 4.40 11.59 20.69
C ILE A 56 4.35 12.32 22.03
N GLU A 57 3.27 12.21 22.78
CA GLU A 57 3.10 12.81 24.10
C GLU A 57 4.20 12.35 25.07
N LYS A 58 4.47 11.05 25.14
CA LYS A 58 5.57 10.51 25.96
C LYS A 58 6.93 11.06 25.58
N VAL A 59 7.21 11.21 24.28
CA VAL A 59 8.47 11.77 23.79
C VAL A 59 8.60 13.26 24.14
N LEU A 60 7.52 14.02 24.05
CA LEU A 60 7.51 15.45 24.40
C LEU A 60 7.72 15.66 25.90
N VAL A 61 7.05 14.87 26.75
CA VAL A 61 7.25 14.89 28.21
C VAL A 61 8.71 14.59 28.56
N PHE A 62 9.28 13.51 28.00
CA PHE A 62 10.66 13.13 28.27
C PHE A 62 11.68 14.19 27.81
N LYS A 63 11.43 14.86 26.67
CA LYS A 63 12.26 15.99 26.22
C LYS A 63 12.23 17.15 27.21
N GLY A 64 11.05 17.49 27.74
CA GLY A 64 10.88 18.54 28.75
C GLY A 64 11.61 18.21 30.05
N GLU A 65 11.42 17.00 30.60
CA GLU A 65 12.08 16.55 31.82
C GLU A 65 13.61 16.55 31.69
N ARG A 66 14.12 16.04 30.55
CA ARG A 66 15.56 16.03 30.28
C ARG A 66 16.13 17.44 30.16
N ALA A 67 15.42 18.34 29.50
CA ALA A 67 15.83 19.73 29.35
C ALA A 67 15.86 20.47 30.71
N GLN A 68 14.87 20.22 31.57
CA GLN A 68 14.82 20.74 32.94
C GLN A 68 16.01 20.25 33.77
N MET A 69 16.34 18.95 33.74
CA MET A 69 17.50 18.41 34.46
C MET A 69 18.83 19.00 33.98
N LEU A 70 18.95 19.22 32.67
CA LEU A 70 20.18 19.75 32.07
C LEU A 70 20.22 21.29 32.06
N SER A 71 19.16 21.97 32.53
CA SER A 71 19.00 23.43 32.43
C SER A 71 19.22 23.97 31.01
N VAL A 72 18.82 23.19 30.01
CA VAL A 72 18.89 23.57 28.59
C VAL A 72 17.48 23.84 28.06
N ASN A 73 17.36 24.60 26.98
CA ASN A 73 16.09 24.82 26.33
C ASN A 73 15.65 23.54 25.55
N PRO A 74 14.46 22.95 25.83
CA PRO A 74 13.98 21.75 25.14
C PRO A 74 13.75 21.93 23.64
N ASP A 75 13.54 23.18 23.19
CA ASP A 75 13.30 23.55 21.80
C ASP A 75 14.56 24.04 21.08
N ALA A 76 15.71 24.06 21.77
CA ALA A 76 16.97 24.37 21.13
C ALA A 76 17.28 23.27 20.10
N VAL A 77 17.24 23.65 18.82
CA VAL A 77 17.68 22.80 17.72
C VAL A 77 19.12 22.40 18.00
N ALA A 78 19.36 21.11 18.26
CA ALA A 78 20.70 20.58 18.47
C ALA A 78 21.52 20.86 17.21
N GLN A 79 22.36 21.89 17.26
CA GLN A 79 23.32 22.12 16.19
C GLN A 79 24.36 20.99 16.29
N PRO A 80 24.64 20.29 15.19
CA PRO A 80 25.70 19.29 15.20
C PRO A 80 27.01 19.97 15.56
N VAL A 81 27.63 19.53 16.66
CA VAL A 81 28.96 19.99 17.05
C VAL A 81 29.95 19.37 16.07
N ILE A 82 30.47 20.17 15.15
CA ILE A 82 31.59 19.77 14.30
C ILE A 82 32.84 19.91 15.16
N VAL A 83 33.40 18.77 15.58
CA VAL A 83 34.68 18.76 16.29
C VAL A 83 35.78 18.83 15.22
N SER A 84 36.46 19.97 15.14
CA SER A 84 37.65 20.20 14.32
C SER A 84 38.92 19.77 15.03
#